data_AF-A0A2W5TYZ7-F1
#
_entry.id   AF-A0A2W5TYZ7-F1
#
_cell.length_a   1.000
_cell.length_b   1.000
_cell.length_c   1.000
_cell.angle_alpha   90.00
_cell.angle_beta   90.00
_cell.angle_gamma   90.00
#
_symmetry.space_group_name_H-M   'P 1'
#
loop_
_entity.id
_entity.type
_entity.pdbx_description
1 polymer ?
#
loop_
_entity_poly.entity_id
_entity_poly.type
_entity_poly.pdbx_seq_one_letter_code
_entity_poly.pdbx_strand_id
1 'polypeptide(L)'
;MNRSPAASTACSAASTPPSRRGKHEHVHRGIAHSLRGGHRWPVDAPVSARSPRARAAGAQPRVPPSRRSTVKPRTKTLSPRQQKKAVAADLLLEPELVAAIDAERPRTRGECVGGVRPCPWVACRYHLLLDVTPYGGLVQLPGVELEQLKHSCALDVADAGDNTLEVVGELLAVTRERVRQIEAKAIERATSVVEGRAA
;
A
#
# COMPACT_ATOMS: atom_id res chain seq x y z
N MET A 1 -22.47 -64.56 -34.44
CA MET A 1 -23.65 -64.32 -35.30
C MET A 1 -24.53 -63.30 -34.59
N ASN A 2 -24.92 -62.25 -35.33
CA ASN A 2 -25.72 -61.06 -34.96
C ASN A 2 -25.14 -60.19 -33.82
N ARG A 3 -24.50 -59.02 -33.98
CA ARG A 3 -24.53 -57.92 -34.99
C ARG A 3 -25.93 -57.50 -35.46
N SER A 4 -26.44 -56.43 -34.84
CA SER A 4 -27.38 -55.46 -35.42
C SER A 4 -27.65 -54.29 -34.45
N PRO A 5 -28.04 -53.10 -34.94
CA PRO A 5 -27.09 -51.99 -35.05
C PRO A 5 -27.65 -50.61 -34.65
N ALA A 6 -26.78 -49.60 -34.77
CA ALA A 6 -27.04 -48.24 -35.26
C ALA A 6 -28.35 -47.51 -34.89
N ALA A 7 -28.17 -46.38 -34.20
CA ALA A 7 -28.79 -45.13 -34.61
C ALA A 7 -27.79 -43.98 -34.44
N SER A 8 -27.02 -43.76 -35.50
CA SER A 8 -26.38 -42.48 -35.78
C SER A 8 -27.46 -41.50 -36.23
N THR A 9 -27.51 -40.32 -35.61
CA THR A 9 -27.91 -39.11 -36.36
C THR A 9 -27.02 -37.97 -35.88
N ALA A 10 -26.07 -37.61 -36.75
CA ALA A 10 -25.38 -36.33 -36.73
C ALA A 10 -26.27 -35.24 -37.35
N CYS A 11 -25.79 -34.00 -37.28
CA CYS A 11 -26.32 -32.76 -37.87
C CYS A 11 -27.50 -32.10 -37.15
N SER A 12 -27.64 -30.77 -37.09
CA SER A 12 -26.76 -29.61 -37.27
C SER A 12 -27.72 -28.43 -37.20
N ALA A 13 -27.46 -27.46 -36.33
CA ALA A 13 -27.88 -26.05 -36.40
C ALA A 13 -27.79 -25.48 -34.96
N ALA A 14 -26.75 -24.71 -34.65
CA ALA A 14 -26.79 -23.25 -34.80
C ALA A 14 -27.75 -22.60 -33.80
N SER A 15 -27.21 -22.23 -32.64
CA SER A 15 -27.70 -21.08 -31.89
C SER A 15 -26.54 -20.52 -31.07
N THR A 16 -25.71 -19.74 -31.77
CA THR A 16 -24.82 -18.73 -31.22
C THR A 16 -25.62 -17.89 -30.19
N PRO A 17 -25.22 -17.79 -28.92
CA PRO A 17 -25.84 -16.83 -28.02
C PRO A 17 -25.48 -15.42 -28.52
N PRO A 18 -26.46 -14.50 -28.62
CA PRO A 18 -26.22 -13.18 -29.18
C PRO A 18 -25.21 -12.43 -28.30
N SER A 19 -24.16 -11.90 -28.94
CA SER A 19 -23.28 -10.89 -28.36
C SER A 19 -24.10 -9.65 -28.02
N ARG A 20 -24.71 -9.62 -26.84
CA ARG A 20 -25.32 -8.41 -26.32
C ARG A 20 -24.21 -7.52 -25.80
N ARG A 21 -23.75 -6.63 -26.68
CA ARG A 21 -23.20 -5.33 -26.29
C ARG A 21 -24.26 -4.61 -25.47
N GLY A 22 -24.29 -4.88 -24.17
CA GLY A 22 -24.98 -4.08 -23.18
C GLY A 22 -24.16 -2.82 -22.98
N LYS A 23 -24.70 -1.70 -23.47
CA LYS A 23 -24.17 -0.36 -23.25
C LYS A 23 -24.13 -0.12 -21.74
N HIS A 24 -22.95 -0.07 -21.15
CA HIS A 24 -22.79 0.50 -19.82
C HIS A 24 -22.99 2.00 -19.95
N GLU A 25 -24.23 2.42 -19.71
CA GLU A 25 -24.64 3.80 -19.56
C GLU A 25 -23.84 4.41 -18.41
N HIS A 26 -22.88 5.27 -18.78
CA HIS A 26 -22.04 6.00 -17.87
C HIS A 26 -22.87 7.05 -17.15
N VAL A 27 -23.31 6.76 -15.93
CA VAL A 27 -23.77 7.79 -15.00
C VAL A 27 -22.54 8.34 -14.28
N HIS A 28 -21.80 9.20 -14.98
CA HIS A 28 -20.87 10.13 -14.33
C HIS A 28 -21.69 11.19 -13.61
N ARG A 29 -22.05 10.91 -12.35
CA ARG A 29 -22.42 11.98 -11.42
C ARG A 29 -21.14 12.53 -10.82
N GLY A 30 -20.73 13.67 -11.35
CA GLY A 30 -19.51 14.36 -10.98
C GLY A 30 -19.46 14.68 -9.50
N ILE A 31 -18.28 14.46 -8.91
CA ILE A 31 -17.85 15.18 -7.73
C ILE A 31 -16.59 15.94 -8.13
N ALA A 32 -16.76 17.24 -8.31
CA ALA A 32 -15.67 18.18 -8.48
C ALA A 32 -14.93 18.29 -7.14
N HIS A 33 -13.81 17.59 -7.01
CA HIS A 33 -12.82 17.90 -5.98
C HIS A 33 -11.65 18.64 -6.63
N SER A 34 -11.43 19.84 -6.12
CA SER A 34 -10.46 20.80 -6.56
C SER A 34 -9.04 20.22 -6.57
N LEU A 35 -8.53 19.94 -7.76
CA LEU A 35 -7.10 19.79 -8.01
C LEU A 35 -6.42 21.17 -7.91
N ARG A 36 -6.19 21.62 -6.67
CA ARG A 36 -5.23 22.68 -6.35
C ARG A 36 -4.49 22.27 -5.09
N GLY A 37 -3.34 21.63 -5.28
CA GLY A 37 -2.48 21.21 -4.18
C GLY A 37 -1.36 20.27 -4.60
N GLY A 38 -0.79 20.47 -5.79
CA GLY A 38 0.43 19.75 -6.16
C GLY A 38 1.59 20.28 -5.34
N HIS A 39 2.02 19.54 -4.32
CA HIS A 39 3.33 19.75 -3.69
C HIS A 39 4.42 19.29 -4.67
N ARG A 40 4.66 20.13 -5.69
CA ARG A 40 5.81 20.02 -6.57
C ARG A 40 7.03 20.45 -5.76
N TRP A 41 7.89 19.49 -5.41
CA TRP A 41 9.22 19.78 -4.88
C TRP A 41 9.98 20.63 -5.91
N PRO A 42 10.39 21.88 -5.58
CA PRO A 42 11.03 22.75 -6.56
C PRO A 42 12.47 22.28 -6.80
N VAL A 43 12.72 21.70 -7.98
CA VAL A 43 14.07 21.32 -8.45
C VAL A 43 14.78 22.43 -9.24
N ASP A 44 14.16 23.60 -9.41
CA ASP A 44 14.73 24.72 -10.16
C ASP A 44 14.63 26.02 -9.36
N ALA A 45 15.54 26.22 -8.41
CA ALA A 45 15.76 27.53 -7.79
C ALA A 45 16.96 28.21 -8.50
N PRO A 46 16.74 29.29 -9.28
CA PRO A 46 17.85 30.04 -9.84
C PRO A 46 18.59 30.80 -8.73
N VAL A 47 19.92 30.72 -8.76
CA VAL A 47 20.86 31.48 -7.92
C VAL A 47 20.71 32.97 -8.27
N SER A 48 19.77 33.67 -7.62
CA SER A 48 19.59 35.11 -7.82
C SER A 48 20.52 35.91 -6.92
N ALA A 49 21.52 36.51 -7.57
CA ALA A 49 22.19 37.78 -7.31
C ALA A 49 22.20 38.33 -5.86
N ARG A 50 23.43 38.49 -5.35
CA ARG A 50 23.79 39.25 -4.15
C ARG A 50 23.18 40.66 -4.19
N SER A 51 22.33 40.97 -3.21
CA SER A 51 21.90 42.35 -2.93
C SER A 51 23.09 43.20 -2.48
N PRO A 52 23.27 44.45 -2.98
CA PRO A 52 24.30 45.34 -2.48
C PRO A 52 23.95 45.81 -1.06
N ARG A 53 24.98 45.90 -0.22
CA ARG A 53 24.91 46.33 1.18
C ARG A 53 24.54 47.81 1.27
N ALA A 54 23.41 48.15 1.88
CA ALA A 54 23.18 49.47 2.42
C ALA A 54 23.99 49.65 3.72
N ARG A 55 24.71 50.77 3.82
CA ARG A 55 25.47 51.19 5.01
C ARG A 55 24.65 52.16 5.86
N ALA A 56 25.08 52.25 7.12
CA ALA A 56 24.72 53.23 8.16
C ALA A 56 23.38 52.96 8.88
N ALA A 57 23.22 53.16 10.18
CA ALA A 57 24.10 53.52 11.30
C ALA A 57 23.28 53.24 12.59
N GLY A 58 23.93 52.80 13.67
CA GLY A 58 23.24 52.59 14.95
C GLY A 58 23.95 51.59 15.85
N ALA A 59 25.05 52.00 16.46
CA ALA A 59 25.78 51.20 17.43
C ALA A 59 25.07 51.25 18.78
N GLN A 60 24.30 50.21 19.10
CA GLN A 60 23.85 49.93 20.47
C GLN A 60 25.03 49.36 21.28
N PRO A 61 25.21 49.74 22.56
CA PRO A 61 26.28 49.20 23.39
C PRO A 61 26.08 47.69 23.62
N ARG A 62 27.11 46.89 23.32
CA ARG A 62 27.10 45.44 23.53
C ARG A 62 27.32 45.13 25.02
N VAL A 63 26.28 44.71 25.72
CA VAL A 63 26.42 44.03 27.02
C VAL A 63 27.04 42.64 26.77
N PRO A 64 28.15 42.25 27.42
CA PRO A 64 28.69 40.91 27.26
C PRO A 64 27.71 39.87 27.84
N PRO A 65 27.31 38.83 27.10
CA PRO A 65 26.44 37.80 27.65
C PRO A 65 27.17 37.06 28.77
N SER A 66 26.51 36.93 29.92
CA SER A 66 27.02 36.17 31.05
C SER A 66 27.25 34.72 30.64
N ARG A 67 28.43 34.17 30.95
CA ARG A 67 28.78 32.77 30.69
C ARG A 67 28.03 31.87 31.65
N ARG A 68 26.73 31.68 31.43
CA ARG A 68 25.98 30.55 31.97
C ARG A 68 25.96 29.50 30.87
N SER A 69 26.78 28.47 31.01
CA SER A 69 26.86 27.36 30.06
C SER A 69 25.51 26.67 29.95
N THR A 70 24.69 27.13 29.02
CA THR A 70 23.42 26.48 28.68
C THR A 70 23.78 25.33 27.75
N VAL A 71 24.39 24.29 28.31
CA VAL A 71 24.56 23.03 27.59
C VAL A 71 23.14 22.52 27.35
N LYS A 72 22.60 22.77 26.15
CA LYS A 72 21.32 22.20 25.74
C LYS A 72 21.45 20.68 25.94
N PRO A 73 20.57 20.04 26.71
CA PRO A 73 20.64 18.60 26.87
C PRO A 73 20.57 17.98 25.49
N ARG A 74 21.62 17.25 25.12
CA ARG A 74 21.68 16.55 23.83
C ARG A 74 20.48 15.62 23.77
N THR A 75 19.64 15.76 22.74
CA THR A 75 18.49 14.89 22.51
C THR A 75 18.99 13.45 22.53
N LYS A 76 18.59 12.67 23.55
CA LYS A 76 19.04 11.28 23.68
C LYS A 76 18.35 10.48 22.59
N THR A 77 19.12 9.93 21.66
CA THR A 77 18.60 8.93 20.71
C THR A 77 18.39 7.63 21.48
N LEU A 78 17.13 7.21 21.62
CA LEU A 78 16.80 5.93 22.25
C LEU A 78 17.36 4.79 21.37
N SER A 79 17.97 3.79 22.00
CA SER A 79 18.37 2.56 21.30
C SER A 79 17.16 1.78 20.79
N PRO A 80 17.29 0.93 19.76
CA PRO A 80 16.17 0.12 19.25
C PRO A 80 15.46 -0.72 20.32
N ARG A 81 16.21 -1.21 21.33
CA ARG A 81 15.63 -1.92 22.49
C ARG A 81 14.81 -1.00 23.39
N GLN A 82 15.28 0.23 23.62
CA GLN A 82 14.57 1.24 24.42
C GLN A 82 13.34 1.79 23.69
N GLN A 83 13.42 1.94 22.36
CA GLN A 83 12.27 2.31 21.52
C GLN A 83 11.18 1.24 21.60
N LYS A 84 11.52 -0.05 21.45
CA LYS A 84 10.58 -1.16 21.63
C LYS A 84 9.94 -1.19 23.02
N LYS A 85 10.72 -0.97 24.07
CA LYS A 85 10.21 -0.89 25.45
C LYS A 85 9.28 0.31 25.67
N ALA A 86 9.60 1.47 25.10
CA ALA A 86 8.77 2.66 25.24
C ALA A 86 7.41 2.50 24.54
N VAL A 87 7.39 1.91 23.34
CA VAL A 87 6.14 1.62 22.61
C VAL A 87 5.31 0.53 23.32
N ALA A 88 5.98 -0.50 23.86
CA ALA A 88 5.30 -1.54 24.63
C ALA A 88 4.73 -1.02 25.97
N ALA A 89 5.34 0.00 26.57
CA ALA A 89 4.84 0.62 27.80
C ALA A 89 3.61 1.50 27.56
N ASP A 90 3.45 2.07 26.36
CA ASP A 90 2.28 2.88 25.98
C ASP A 90 1.06 2.02 25.59
N LEU A 91 1.27 0.79 25.11
CA LEU A 91 0.18 -0.18 24.93
C LEU A 91 -0.06 -0.96 26.23
N LEU A 92 -0.81 -0.36 27.15
CA LEU A 92 -1.33 -1.02 28.36
C LEU A 92 -2.46 -2.03 28.03
N LEU A 93 -2.31 -2.85 26.98
CA LEU A 93 -3.14 -4.04 26.86
C LEU A 93 -2.50 -5.13 27.71
N GLU A 94 -3.29 -5.69 28.63
CA GLU A 94 -2.86 -6.87 29.39
C GLU A 94 -2.37 -7.95 28.42
N PRO A 95 -1.20 -8.55 28.65
CA PRO A 95 -0.60 -9.51 27.72
C PRO A 95 -1.51 -10.70 27.43
N GLU A 96 -2.38 -11.05 28.39
CA GLU A 96 -3.40 -12.08 28.25
C GLU A 96 -4.46 -11.71 27.19
N LEU A 97 -4.87 -10.44 27.13
CA LEU A 97 -5.83 -9.96 26.14
C LEU A 97 -5.22 -9.97 24.73
N VAL A 98 -3.95 -9.56 24.60
CA VAL A 98 -3.24 -9.64 23.31
C VAL A 98 -3.14 -11.10 22.84
N ALA A 99 -2.79 -12.01 23.76
CA ALA A 99 -2.71 -13.43 23.45
C ALA A 99 -4.07 -14.03 23.06
N ALA A 100 -5.16 -13.61 23.72
CA ALA A 100 -6.51 -14.03 23.39
C ALA A 100 -6.93 -13.56 21.98
N ILE A 101 -6.67 -12.30 21.63
CA ILE A 101 -6.95 -11.75 20.28
C ILE A 101 -6.12 -12.50 19.22
N ASP A 102 -4.84 -12.75 19.50
CA ASP A 102 -3.97 -13.51 18.59
C ASP A 102 -4.37 -14.99 18.47
N ALA A 103 -5.04 -15.55 19.47
CA ALA A 103 -5.58 -16.91 19.41
C ALA A 103 -6.81 -17.00 18.49
N GLU A 104 -7.67 -15.97 18.48
CA GLU A 104 -8.84 -15.89 17.59
C GLU A 104 -8.47 -15.59 16.13
N ARG A 105 -7.24 -15.12 15.90
CA ARG A 105 -6.78 -14.75 14.56
C ARG A 105 -6.72 -15.97 13.63
N PRO A 106 -7.37 -15.90 12.44
CA PRO A 106 -7.34 -16.99 11.47
C PRO A 106 -5.92 -17.23 10.95
N ARG A 107 -5.55 -18.51 10.84
CA ARG A 107 -4.23 -18.97 10.42
C ARG A 107 -4.20 -19.34 8.94
N THR A 108 -5.33 -19.78 8.41
CA THR A 108 -5.43 -20.20 7.01
C THR A 108 -6.41 -19.34 6.21
N ARG A 109 -6.27 -19.36 4.88
CA ARG A 109 -7.18 -18.64 3.97
C ARG A 109 -8.62 -19.17 4.09
N GLY A 110 -8.78 -20.47 4.28
CA GLY A 110 -10.10 -21.09 4.46
C GLY A 110 -10.85 -20.55 5.68
N GLU A 111 -10.14 -20.22 6.75
CA GLU A 111 -10.74 -19.65 7.97
C GLU A 111 -11.15 -18.17 7.79
N CYS A 112 -10.44 -17.39 6.97
CA CYS A 112 -10.66 -15.94 6.86
C CYS A 112 -11.51 -15.49 5.66
N VAL A 113 -11.69 -16.34 4.64
CA VAL A 113 -12.35 -15.96 3.38
C VAL A 113 -13.75 -15.38 3.59
N GLY A 114 -14.57 -15.96 4.46
CA GLY A 114 -15.93 -15.52 4.78
C GLY A 114 -16.04 -14.54 5.97
N GLY A 115 -14.92 -14.04 6.49
CA GLY A 115 -14.92 -13.11 7.61
C GLY A 115 -15.42 -11.70 7.26
N VAL A 116 -15.57 -10.86 8.28
CA VAL A 116 -16.01 -9.45 8.13
C VAL A 116 -15.05 -8.67 7.23
N ARG A 117 -15.61 -7.78 6.39
CA ARG A 117 -14.86 -6.84 5.54
C ARG A 117 -15.32 -5.41 5.84
N PRO A 118 -14.42 -4.41 5.94
CA PRO A 118 -12.95 -4.51 5.88
C PRO A 118 -12.33 -5.42 6.94
N CYS A 119 -11.25 -6.13 6.60
CA CYS A 119 -10.64 -7.14 7.46
C CYS A 119 -10.04 -6.51 8.73
N PRO A 120 -10.44 -6.93 9.94
CA PRO A 120 -9.93 -6.35 11.19
C PRO A 120 -8.48 -6.77 11.50
N TRP A 121 -7.98 -7.84 10.87
CA TRP A 121 -6.66 -8.39 11.12
C TRP A 121 -5.56 -7.61 10.38
N VAL A 122 -5.34 -6.34 10.78
CA VAL A 122 -4.40 -5.40 10.15
C VAL A 122 -2.94 -5.86 10.15
N ALA A 123 -2.56 -6.70 11.11
CA ALA A 123 -1.22 -7.31 11.16
C ALA A 123 -1.01 -8.45 10.14
N CYS A 124 -1.97 -8.72 9.26
CA CYS A 124 -1.85 -9.72 8.20
C CYS A 124 -0.90 -9.26 7.10
N ARG A 125 -0.04 -10.16 6.61
CA ARG A 125 0.91 -9.88 5.52
C ARG A 125 0.26 -9.46 4.20
N TYR A 126 -1.04 -9.72 4.05
CA TYR A 126 -1.82 -9.41 2.85
C TYR A 126 -2.78 -8.25 3.06
N HIS A 127 -2.72 -7.58 4.21
CA HIS A 127 -3.56 -6.42 4.49
C HIS A 127 -3.07 -5.21 3.68
N LEU A 128 -4.00 -4.44 3.11
CA LEU A 128 -3.67 -3.31 2.22
C LEU A 128 -3.61 -1.96 2.94
N LEU A 129 -3.90 -1.89 4.25
CA LEU A 129 -3.81 -0.64 5.02
C LEU A 129 -2.37 -0.25 5.39
N LEU A 130 -1.53 -1.26 5.60
CA LEU A 130 -0.16 -1.07 6.07
C LEU A 130 0.82 -1.30 4.93
N ASP A 131 1.72 -0.36 4.74
CA ASP A 131 2.86 -0.45 3.84
C ASP A 131 4.17 -0.67 4.63
N VAL A 132 5.15 -1.30 3.99
CA VAL A 132 6.45 -1.60 4.58
C VAL A 132 7.49 -0.67 3.95
N THR A 133 8.09 0.18 4.79
CA THR A 133 9.20 1.03 4.38
C THR A 133 10.44 0.20 3.99
N PRO A 134 11.36 0.74 3.18
CA PRO A 134 12.62 0.07 2.85
C PRO A 134 13.47 -0.34 4.06
N TYR A 135 13.26 0.32 5.20
CA TYR A 135 13.95 0.06 6.47
C TYR A 135 13.22 -0.96 7.36
N GLY A 136 12.13 -1.57 6.87
CA GLY A 136 11.36 -2.59 7.58
C GLY A 136 10.37 -2.04 8.62
N GLY A 137 10.13 -0.72 8.66
CA GLY A 137 9.07 -0.13 9.45
C GLY A 137 7.71 -0.23 8.75
N LEU A 138 6.64 -0.40 9.51
CA LEU A 138 5.26 -0.37 9.01
C LEU A 138 4.73 1.06 9.04
N VAL A 139 4.07 1.48 7.96
CA VAL A 139 3.44 2.80 7.82
C VAL A 139 2.02 2.61 7.34
N GLN A 140 1.05 3.20 8.04
CA GLN A 140 -0.33 3.24 7.59
C GLN A 140 -0.49 4.24 6.43
N LEU A 141 -1.36 3.92 5.48
CA LEU A 141 -1.74 4.84 4.41
C LEU A 141 -2.27 6.18 4.99
N PRO A 142 -1.74 7.34 4.55
CA PRO A 142 -2.09 8.62 5.15
C PRO A 142 -3.53 9.00 4.82
N GLY A 143 -4.30 9.36 5.86
CA GLY A 143 -5.67 9.89 5.71
C GLY A 143 -6.73 8.85 5.32
N VAL A 144 -6.42 7.56 5.45
CA VAL A 144 -7.36 6.46 5.20
C VAL A 144 -7.55 5.64 6.47
N GLU A 145 -8.80 5.55 6.91
CA GLU A 145 -9.21 4.68 8.02
C GLU A 145 -9.62 3.29 7.54
N LEU A 146 -9.60 2.31 8.44
CA LEU A 146 -9.91 0.91 8.13
C LEU A 146 -11.27 0.75 7.42
N GLU A 147 -12.29 1.47 7.89
CA GLU A 147 -13.66 1.41 7.38
C GLU A 147 -13.82 2.01 5.98
N GLN A 148 -12.87 2.87 5.57
CA GLN A 148 -12.90 3.57 4.29
C GLN A 148 -12.21 2.77 3.18
N LEU A 149 -11.57 1.65 3.50
CA LEU A 149 -10.89 0.81 2.53
C LEU A 149 -11.88 0.12 1.60
N LYS A 150 -11.77 0.43 0.31
CA LYS A 150 -12.47 -0.30 -0.76
C LYS A 150 -12.06 -1.77 -0.81
N HIS A 151 -10.77 -2.04 -0.63
CA HIS A 151 -10.20 -3.38 -0.56
C HIS A 151 -9.27 -3.47 0.64
N SER A 152 -9.45 -4.48 1.49
CA SER A 152 -8.63 -4.67 2.70
C SER A 152 -7.66 -5.86 2.60
N CYS A 153 -7.80 -6.72 1.59
CA CYS A 153 -6.98 -7.92 1.42
C CYS A 153 -6.52 -8.10 -0.03
N ALA A 154 -5.22 -8.27 -0.23
CA ALA A 154 -4.63 -8.54 -1.53
C ALA A 154 -5.09 -9.88 -2.14
N LEU A 155 -5.38 -10.88 -1.30
CA LEU A 155 -5.90 -12.17 -1.78
C LEU A 155 -7.33 -12.06 -2.30
N ASP A 156 -8.18 -11.25 -1.68
CA ASP A 156 -9.54 -11.02 -2.20
C ASP A 156 -9.51 -10.32 -3.56
N VAL A 157 -8.57 -9.39 -3.74
CA VAL A 157 -8.36 -8.70 -5.03
C VAL A 157 -7.88 -9.68 -6.10
N ALA A 158 -6.98 -10.60 -5.75
CA ALA A 158 -6.48 -11.63 -6.66
C ALA A 158 -7.57 -12.66 -7.02
N ASP A 159 -8.39 -13.09 -6.05
CA ASP A 159 -9.49 -14.04 -6.27
C ASP A 159 -10.59 -13.44 -7.16
N ALA A 160 -10.76 -12.11 -7.16
CA ALA A 160 -11.71 -11.41 -8.03
C ALA A 160 -11.30 -11.43 -9.51
N GLY A 161 -10.04 -11.74 -9.81
CA GLY A 161 -9.51 -11.89 -11.17
C GLY A 161 -8.44 -10.85 -11.53
N ASP A 162 -8.24 -10.68 -12.83
CA ASP A 162 -7.18 -9.84 -13.37
C ASP A 162 -7.43 -8.35 -13.06
N ASN A 163 -6.35 -7.66 -12.72
CA ASN A 163 -6.36 -6.22 -12.46
C ASN A 163 -5.32 -5.54 -13.36
N THR A 164 -5.55 -4.27 -13.70
CA THR A 164 -4.57 -3.50 -14.46
C THR A 164 -3.41 -3.04 -13.57
N LEU A 165 -2.26 -2.73 -14.18
CA LEU A 165 -1.09 -2.25 -13.45
C LEU A 165 -1.34 -0.95 -12.69
N GLU A 166 -2.24 -0.11 -13.20
CA GLU A 166 -2.67 1.13 -12.55
C GLU A 166 -3.44 0.84 -11.26
N VAL A 167 -4.41 -0.08 -11.32
CA VAL A 167 -5.22 -0.47 -10.15
C VAL A 167 -4.35 -1.11 -9.08
N VAL A 168 -3.45 -2.01 -9.46
CA VAL A 168 -2.51 -2.65 -8.52
C VAL A 168 -1.56 -1.62 -7.91
N GLY A 169 -1.10 -0.65 -8.70
CA GLY A 169 -0.25 0.43 -8.22
C GLY A 169 -0.94 1.31 -7.18
N GLU A 170 -2.21 1.66 -7.42
CA GLU A 170 -3.03 2.41 -6.46
C GLU A 170 -3.22 1.63 -5.15
N LEU A 171 -3.57 0.34 -5.23
CA LEU A 171 -3.79 -0.51 -4.06
C LEU A 171 -2.54 -0.71 -3.19
N LEU A 172 -1.37 -0.77 -3.82
CA LEU A 172 -0.08 -1.01 -3.14
C LEU A 172 0.73 0.27 -2.93
N ALA A 173 0.15 1.45 -3.20
CA ALA A 173 0.82 2.75 -3.11
C ALA A 173 2.17 2.82 -3.87
N VAL A 174 2.28 2.15 -5.01
CA VAL A 174 3.46 2.16 -5.88
C VAL A 174 3.13 2.65 -7.28
N THR A 175 4.12 3.15 -8.01
CA THR A 175 3.90 3.59 -9.38
C THR A 175 3.56 2.40 -10.28
N ARG A 176 2.74 2.65 -11.32
CA ARG A 176 2.46 1.68 -12.39
C ARG A 176 3.73 1.02 -12.94
N GLU A 177 4.78 1.81 -13.17
CA GLU A 177 6.06 1.30 -13.68
C GLU A 177 6.74 0.38 -12.67
N ARG A 178 6.62 0.68 -11.36
CA ARG A 178 7.15 -0.22 -10.32
C ARG A 178 6.43 -1.56 -10.33
N VAL A 179 5.11 -1.58 -10.51
CA VAL A 179 4.34 -2.83 -10.66
C VAL A 179 4.83 -3.62 -11.88
N ARG A 180 4.98 -2.97 -13.04
CA ARG A 180 5.51 -3.60 -14.27
C ARG A 180 6.87 -4.27 -14.05
N GLN A 181 7.78 -3.59 -13.32
CA GLN A 181 9.11 -4.14 -13.01
C GLN A 181 9.03 -5.35 -12.08
N ILE A 182 8.17 -5.30 -11.07
CA ILE A 182 7.97 -6.41 -10.14
C ILE A 182 7.38 -7.61 -10.89
N GLU A 183 6.37 -7.38 -11.72
CA GLU A 183 5.73 -8.40 -12.54
C GLU A 183 6.73 -9.08 -13.50
N ALA A 184 7.49 -8.29 -14.27
CA ALA A 184 8.49 -8.84 -15.19
C ALA A 184 9.51 -9.75 -14.47
N LYS A 185 9.99 -9.32 -13.30
CA LYS A 185 10.91 -10.10 -12.46
C LYS A 185 10.24 -11.33 -11.83
N ALA A 186 8.97 -11.23 -11.48
CA ALA A 186 8.21 -12.35 -10.93
C ALA A 186 7.96 -13.42 -11.99
N ILE A 187 7.61 -13.02 -13.22
CA ILE A 187 7.43 -13.92 -14.36
C ILE A 187 8.74 -14.65 -14.65
N GLU A 188 9.86 -13.94 -14.76
CA GLU A 188 11.18 -14.55 -15.00
C GLU A 188 11.51 -15.65 -13.97
N ARG A 189 11.26 -15.38 -12.69
CA ARG A 189 11.45 -16.35 -11.61
C ARG A 189 10.48 -17.52 -11.67
N ALA A 190 9.22 -17.26 -12.01
CA ALA A 190 8.22 -18.32 -12.16
C ALA A 190 8.59 -19.25 -13.33
N THR A 191 9.00 -18.67 -14.47
CA THR A 191 9.43 -19.42 -15.63
C THR A 191 10.68 -20.23 -15.36
N SER A 192 11.68 -19.70 -14.65
CA SER A 192 12.90 -20.46 -14.33
C SER A 192 12.63 -21.68 -13.46
N VAL A 193 11.75 -21.55 -12.46
CA VAL A 193 11.30 -22.65 -11.60
C VAL A 193 10.54 -23.71 -12.41
N VAL A 194 9.64 -23.29 -13.31
CA VAL A 194 8.87 -24.21 -14.17
C VAL A 194 9.78 -24.96 -15.15
N GLU A 195 10.79 -24.29 -15.70
CA GLU A 195 11.75 -24.87 -16.65
C GLU A 195 12.88 -25.66 -15.98
N GLY A 196 12.91 -25.72 -14.64
CA GLY A 196 13.97 -26.41 -13.88
C GLY A 196 15.35 -25.75 -13.99
N ARG A 197 15.41 -24.49 -14.41
CA ARG A 197 16.64 -23.69 -14.44
C ARG A 197 16.82 -23.09 -13.04
N ALA A 198 17.92 -23.44 -12.36
CA ALA A 198 18.22 -22.88 -11.04
C ALA A 198 18.25 -21.34 -11.12
N ALA A 199 17.47 -20.71 -10.24
CA ALA A 199 17.21 -19.27 -10.20
C ALA A 199 18.44 -18.42 -9.81
#